data_AF-A0AAU0F4Q3-F1
#
_entry.id   AF-A0AAU0F4Q3-F1
#
_cell.length_a   1.000
_cell.length_b   1.000
_cell.length_c   1.000
_cell.angle_alpha   90.00
_cell.angle_beta   90.00
_cell.angle_gamma   90.00
#
_symmetry.space_group_name_H-M   'P 1'
#
loop_
_entity.id
_entity.type
_entity.pdbx_description
1 polymer ?
#
loop_
_entity_poly.entity_id
_entity_poly.type
_entity_poly.pdbx_seq_one_letter_code
_entity_poly.pdbx_strand_id
1 'polypeptide(L)'
;MRIFALLLLLLPCFSFSQKQWKQDTLLMGSPFTFVVYNDDEALSKKAIAEGIAEVVRIENEISDWLPHTPVSKINTMAGHQAVKVSQEVFELFKRAIWYSQISGWNF
;
A
#
# COMPACT_ATOMS: atom_id res chain seq x y z
N MET A 1 42.89 13.11 35.12
CA MET A 1 41.42 12.98 35.02
C MET A 1 40.79 13.91 33.98
N ARG A 2 41.17 15.19 33.88
CA ARG A 2 40.59 16.13 32.89
C ARG A 2 40.90 15.80 31.42
N ILE A 3 42.10 15.31 31.10
CA ILE A 3 42.50 14.92 29.72
C ILE A 3 41.76 13.64 29.25
N PHE A 4 41.48 12.71 30.17
CA PHE A 4 40.75 11.47 29.85
C PHE A 4 39.28 11.75 29.54
N ALA A 5 38.66 12.73 30.22
CA ALA A 5 37.30 13.19 29.92
C ALA A 5 37.20 13.89 28.55
N LEU A 6 38.27 14.57 28.12
CA LEU A 6 38.35 15.25 26.82
C LEU A 6 38.52 14.25 25.65
N LEU A 7 39.18 13.12 25.88
CA LEU A 7 39.31 12.03 24.91
C LEU A 7 38.00 11.22 24.74
N LEU A 8 37.20 11.10 25.81
CA LEU A 8 35.90 10.42 25.79
C LEU A 8 34.84 11.19 24.96
N LEU A 9 34.97 12.52 24.88
CA LEU A 9 34.11 13.42 24.08
C LEU A 9 34.36 13.31 22.57
N LEU A 10 35.47 12.69 22.15
CA LEU A 10 35.85 12.49 20.75
C LEU A 10 35.45 11.11 20.21
N LEU A 11 34.74 10.27 20.98
CA LEU A 11 34.19 9.03 20.43
C LEU A 11 33.08 9.38 19.42
N PRO A 12 33.24 9.04 18.12
CA PRO A 12 32.15 9.18 17.18
C PRO A 12 31.04 8.24 17.61
N CYS A 13 29.86 8.80 17.84
CA CYS A 13 28.63 8.04 17.96
C CYS A 13 28.38 7.38 16.60
N PHE A 14 28.69 6.10 16.46
CA PHE A 14 28.37 5.33 15.26
C PHE A 14 26.85 5.16 15.19
N SER A 15 26.17 6.08 14.53
CA SER A 15 24.76 5.93 14.16
C SER A 15 24.68 5.05 12.91
N PHE A 16 24.10 3.87 13.06
CA PHE A 16 23.73 3.02 11.92
C PHE A 16 22.43 3.58 11.33
N SER A 17 22.51 4.20 10.15
CA SER A 17 21.32 4.65 9.40
C SER A 17 21.17 3.78 8.17
N GLN A 18 19.97 3.23 7.96
CA GLN A 18 19.67 2.51 6.73
C GLN A 18 19.56 3.48 5.55
N LYS A 19 19.97 3.04 4.36
CA LYS A 19 19.79 3.80 3.12
C LYS A 19 18.32 3.87 2.71
N GLN A 20 17.88 5.04 2.26
CA GLN A 20 16.52 5.25 1.76
C GLN A 20 16.46 5.04 0.25
N TRP A 21 15.46 4.28 -0.18
CA TRP A 21 15.07 4.07 -1.58
C TRP A 21 13.65 4.59 -1.78
N LYS A 22 13.45 5.39 -2.82
CA LYS A 22 12.17 6.04 -3.10
C LYS A 22 11.81 5.89 -4.58
N GLN A 23 10.55 5.59 -4.87
CA GLN A 23 10.00 5.61 -6.22
C GLN A 23 8.61 6.25 -6.24
N ASP A 24 8.44 7.25 -7.10
CA ASP A 24 7.17 7.91 -7.38
C ASP A 24 6.54 7.31 -8.64
N THR A 25 5.23 7.09 -8.65
CA THR A 25 4.48 6.53 -9.79
C THR A 25 3.03 7.01 -9.78
N LEU A 26 2.29 6.81 -10.88
CA LEU A 26 0.85 7.04 -10.95
C LEU A 26 0.13 5.68 -10.96
N LEU A 27 -0.76 5.46 -10.00
CA LEU A 27 -1.55 4.24 -9.84
C LEU A 27 -2.96 4.60 -9.39
N MET A 28 -3.98 3.84 -9.82
CA MET A 28 -5.38 4.11 -9.46
C MET A 28 -5.80 5.58 -9.69
N GLY A 29 -5.31 6.20 -10.78
CA GLY A 29 -5.61 7.58 -11.13
C GLY A 29 -4.99 8.66 -10.23
N SER A 30 -4.06 8.32 -9.35
CA SER A 30 -3.45 9.27 -8.39
C SER A 30 -1.94 9.02 -8.18
N PRO A 31 -1.19 9.98 -7.62
CA PRO A 31 0.23 9.79 -7.32
C PRO A 31 0.46 8.90 -6.10
N PHE A 32 1.35 7.93 -6.27
CA PHE A 32 1.83 7.02 -5.23
C PHE A 32 3.34 7.19 -5.04
N THR A 33 3.78 7.12 -3.79
CA THR A 33 5.19 7.14 -3.41
C THR A 33 5.50 5.90 -2.57
N PHE A 34 6.42 5.07 -3.06
CA PHE A 34 6.95 3.93 -2.31
C PHE A 34 8.29 4.31 -1.72
N VAL A 35 8.47 4.06 -0.42
CA VAL A 35 9.72 4.31 0.30
C VAL A 35 10.13 3.05 1.05
N VAL A 36 11.36 2.61 0.85
CA VAL A 36 11.98 1.48 1.55
C VAL A 36 13.26 1.96 2.19
N TYR A 37 13.46 1.62 3.47
CA TYR A 37 14.73 1.80 4.17
C TYR A 37 15.40 0.44 4.24
N ASN A 38 16.55 0.30 3.57
CA ASN A 38 17.38 -0.90 3.56
C ASN A 38 18.73 -0.58 2.89
N ASP A 39 19.81 -1.21 3.32
CA ASP A 39 21.13 -1.00 2.70
C ASP A 39 21.30 -1.76 1.38
N ASP A 40 20.53 -2.84 1.16
CA ASP A 40 20.51 -3.61 -0.09
C ASP A 40 19.62 -2.95 -1.16
N GLU A 41 20.26 -2.45 -2.21
CA GLU A 41 19.61 -1.85 -3.37
C GLU A 41 18.68 -2.79 -4.13
N ALA A 42 19.15 -4.01 -4.40
CA ALA A 42 18.43 -4.96 -5.23
C ALA A 42 17.17 -5.44 -4.50
N LEU A 43 17.29 -5.72 -3.21
CA LEU A 43 16.15 -6.09 -2.37
C LEU A 43 15.14 -4.93 -2.26
N SER A 44 15.62 -3.70 -2.11
CA SER A 44 14.75 -2.51 -2.02
C SER A 44 13.96 -2.27 -3.30
N LYS A 45 14.63 -2.34 -4.46
CA LYS A 45 13.97 -2.21 -5.76
C LYS A 45 12.95 -3.32 -5.99
N LYS A 46 13.27 -4.55 -5.57
CA LYS A 46 12.35 -5.68 -5.64
C LYS A 46 11.10 -5.44 -4.78
N ALA A 47 11.26 -5.02 -3.53
CA ALA A 47 10.14 -4.73 -2.63
C ALA A 47 9.23 -3.61 -3.16
N ILE A 48 9.83 -2.55 -3.72
CA ILE A 48 9.08 -1.48 -4.39
C ILE A 48 8.29 -2.03 -5.58
N ALA A 49 8.92 -2.85 -6.43
CA ALA A 49 8.27 -3.44 -7.59
C ALA A 49 7.10 -4.36 -7.18
N GLU A 50 7.27 -5.15 -6.12
CA GLU A 50 6.20 -5.99 -5.55
C GLU A 50 5.03 -5.15 -5.03
N GLY A 51 5.30 -4.04 -4.33
CA GLY A 51 4.27 -3.11 -3.87
C GLY A 51 3.49 -2.45 -5.02
N ILE A 52 4.18 -2.04 -6.08
CA ILE A 52 3.55 -1.49 -7.28
C ILE A 52 2.67 -2.55 -7.96
N ALA A 53 3.20 -3.77 -8.14
CA ALA A 53 2.46 -4.87 -8.74
C ALA A 53 1.19 -5.22 -7.93
N GLU A 54 1.26 -5.14 -6.61
CA GLU A 54 0.13 -5.41 -5.73
C GLU A 54 -0.97 -4.35 -5.86
N VAL A 55 -0.61 -3.06 -5.94
CA VAL A 55 -1.61 -2.01 -6.18
C VAL A 55 -2.28 -2.20 -7.55
N VAL A 56 -1.53 -2.58 -8.59
CA VAL A 56 -2.10 -2.90 -9.91
C VAL A 56 -3.03 -4.12 -9.82
N ARG A 57 -2.66 -5.18 -9.07
CA ARG A 57 -3.54 -6.33 -8.84
C ARG A 57 -4.85 -5.90 -8.18
N ILE A 58 -4.77 -5.10 -7.11
CA ILE A 58 -5.94 -4.58 -6.39
C ILE A 58 -6.83 -3.74 -7.32
N GLU A 59 -6.26 -2.84 -8.13
CA GLU A 59 -7.03 -2.02 -9.08
C GLU A 59 -7.85 -2.90 -10.04
N ASN A 60 -7.29 -4.03 -10.51
CA ASN A 60 -7.99 -4.98 -11.37
C ASN A 60 -9.08 -5.79 -10.64
N GLU A 61 -9.08 -5.82 -9.31
CA GLU A 61 -10.14 -6.45 -8.51
C GLU A 61 -11.25 -5.46 -8.14
N ILE A 62 -10.91 -4.19 -7.85
CA ILE A 62 -11.84 -3.25 -7.19
C ILE A 62 -12.22 -2.00 -8.01
N SER A 63 -11.57 -1.71 -9.13
CA SER A 63 -11.90 -0.51 -9.92
C SER A 63 -13.33 -0.59 -10.47
N ASP A 64 -14.08 0.50 -10.34
CA ASP A 64 -15.45 0.63 -10.83
C ASP A 64 -15.54 1.19 -12.27
N TRP A 65 -14.46 1.81 -12.77
CA TRP A 65 -14.37 2.35 -14.13
C TRP A 65 -13.69 1.42 -15.14
N LEU A 66 -12.88 0.47 -14.70
CA LEU A 66 -12.24 -0.50 -15.59
C LEU A 66 -13.22 -1.63 -15.98
N PRO A 67 -13.60 -1.78 -17.26
CA PRO A 67 -14.74 -2.61 -17.65
C PRO A 67 -14.58 -4.11 -17.39
N HIS A 68 -13.34 -4.59 -17.24
CA HIS A 68 -13.04 -6.01 -17.05
C HIS A 68 -13.04 -6.45 -15.57
N THR A 69 -13.22 -5.55 -14.62
CA THR A 69 -13.12 -5.88 -13.19
C THR A 69 -14.37 -6.60 -12.66
N PRO A 70 -14.24 -7.35 -11.55
CA PRO A 70 -15.38 -7.90 -10.82
C PRO A 70 -16.40 -6.83 -10.40
N VAL A 71 -15.94 -5.64 -9.99
CA VAL A 71 -16.82 -4.55 -9.53
C VAL A 71 -17.64 -3.97 -10.68
N SER A 72 -17.05 -3.72 -11.84
CA SER A 72 -17.82 -3.30 -13.03
C SER A 72 -18.82 -4.39 -13.46
N LYS A 73 -18.49 -5.66 -13.29
CA LYS A 73 -19.45 -6.77 -13.51
C LYS A 73 -20.60 -6.77 -12.50
N ILE A 74 -20.34 -6.47 -11.23
CA ILE A 74 -21.40 -6.31 -10.21
C ILE A 74 -22.35 -5.18 -10.63
N ASN A 75 -21.79 -4.02 -11.01
CA ASN A 75 -22.59 -2.84 -11.38
C ASN A 75 -23.48 -3.12 -12.60
N THR A 76 -22.95 -3.81 -13.61
CA THR A 76 -23.71 -4.16 -14.83
C THR A 76 -24.76 -5.25 -14.61
N MET A 77 -24.60 -6.09 -13.59
CA MET A 77 -25.55 -7.16 -13.24
C MET A 77 -26.50 -6.78 -12.09
N ALA A 78 -26.48 -5.52 -11.64
CA ALA A 78 -27.30 -5.03 -10.54
C ALA A 78 -28.79 -5.28 -10.82
N GLY A 79 -29.47 -5.94 -9.88
CA GLY A 79 -30.90 -6.31 -10.02
C GLY A 79 -31.17 -7.51 -10.92
N HIS A 80 -30.16 -8.10 -11.58
CA HIS A 80 -30.33 -9.26 -12.47
C HIS A 80 -29.93 -10.58 -11.81
N GLN A 81 -28.68 -10.70 -11.32
CA GLN A 81 -28.17 -11.93 -10.73
C GLN A 81 -26.99 -11.68 -9.79
N ALA A 82 -26.73 -12.63 -8.89
CA ALA A 82 -25.55 -12.62 -8.06
C ALA A 82 -24.27 -12.82 -8.89
N VAL A 83 -23.23 -12.04 -8.61
CA VAL A 83 -21.92 -12.15 -9.26
C VAL A 83 -20.93 -12.79 -8.29
N LYS A 84 -20.27 -13.86 -8.73
CA LYS A 84 -19.18 -14.50 -7.98
C LYS A 84 -17.94 -13.59 -8.00
N VAL A 85 -17.37 -13.34 -6.83
CA VAL A 85 -16.15 -12.56 -6.63
C VAL A 85 -15.12 -13.33 -5.81
N SER A 86 -13.91 -12.80 -5.71
CA SER A 86 -12.88 -13.32 -4.81
C SER A 86 -13.27 -13.12 -3.34
N GLN A 87 -12.71 -13.95 -2.44
CA GLN A 87 -12.97 -13.84 -1.00
C GLN A 87 -12.54 -12.47 -0.45
N GLU A 88 -11.43 -11.92 -0.97
CA GLU A 88 -10.90 -10.61 -0.59
C GLU A 88 -11.92 -9.49 -0.89
N VAL A 89 -12.47 -9.45 -2.11
CA VAL A 89 -13.50 -8.47 -2.51
C VAL A 89 -14.79 -8.66 -1.71
N PHE A 90 -15.17 -9.91 -1.43
CA PHE A 90 -16.36 -10.18 -0.62
C PHE A 90 -16.23 -9.63 0.81
N GLU A 91 -15.10 -9.90 1.48
CA GLU A 91 -14.85 -9.38 2.82
C GLU A 91 -14.67 -7.85 2.83
N LEU A 92 -14.10 -7.27 1.77
CA LEU A 92 -14.00 -5.82 1.60
C LEU A 92 -15.41 -5.18 1.60
N PHE A 93 -16.34 -5.69 0.79
CA PHE A 93 -17.69 -5.14 0.75
C PHE A 93 -18.47 -5.36 2.05
N LYS A 94 -18.30 -6.52 2.68
CA LYS A 94 -18.89 -6.77 4.00
C LYS A 94 -18.40 -5.75 5.03
N ARG A 95 -17.10 -5.40 5.00
CA ARG A 95 -16.53 -4.36 5.86
C ARG A 95 -17.02 -2.96 5.50
N ALA A 96 -17.16 -2.64 4.21
CA ALA A 96 -17.70 -1.36 3.75
C ALA A 96 -19.16 -1.16 4.20
N ILE A 97 -20.01 -2.19 4.07
CA ILE A 97 -21.39 -2.17 4.55
C ILE A 97 -21.43 -1.98 6.07
N TRP A 98 -20.57 -2.68 6.81
CA TRP A 98 -20.47 -2.50 8.26
C TRP A 98 -20.12 -1.06 8.64
N TYR A 99 -19.15 -0.43 7.97
CA TYR A 99 -18.81 0.98 8.18
C TYR A 99 -19.98 1.92 7.85
N SER A 100 -20.68 1.66 6.75
CA SER A 100 -21.87 2.44 6.38
C SER A 100 -22.97 2.32 7.45
N GLN A 101 -23.20 1.13 8.02
CA GLN A 101 -24.19 0.95 9.09
C GLN A 101 -23.83 1.72 10.37
N ILE A 102 -22.57 1.62 10.84
CA ILE A 102 -22.17 2.30 12.08
C ILE A 102 -22.03 3.81 11.92
N SER A 103 -21.88 4.32 10.69
CA SER A 103 -21.88 5.75 10.38
C SER A 103 -23.29 6.33 10.15
N GLY A 104 -24.34 5.49 10.22
CA GLY A 104 -25.70 5.91 9.89
C GLY A 104 -25.91 6.17 8.39
N TRP A 105 -25.22 5.40 7.54
CA TRP A 105 -25.22 5.46 6.06
C TRP A 105 -24.54 6.71 5.48
N ASN A 106 -23.60 7.30 6.22
CA ASN A 106 -22.86 8.51 5.81
C ASN A 106 -21.42 8.21 5.35
N PHE A 107 -21.10 6.93 5.14
CA PHE A 107 -19.86 6.45 4.55
C PHE A 107 -20.14 5.85 3.18
#